data_AF-A0A0F9CUF2-F1
#
_entry.id   AF-A0A0F9CUF2-F1
#
_cell.length_a   1.000
_cell.length_b   1.000
_cell.length_c   1.000
_cell.angle_alpha   90.00
_cell.angle_beta   90.00
_cell.angle_gamma   90.00
#
_symmetry.space_group_name_H-M   'P 1'
#
loop_
_entity.id
_entity.type
_entity.pdbx_description
1 polymer ?
#
loop_
_entity_poly.entity_id
_entity_poly.type
_entity_poly.pdbx_seq_one_letter_code
_entity_poly.pdbx_strand_id
1 'polypeptide(L)' 'MVLSREKLNDLHDHGRLVESVCNNAYSCYLLGKPQTSEDLVRSVEDLLENTRTIVQELLAPPP' A
#
# COMPACT_ATOMS: atom_id res chain seq x y z
N MET A 1 4.47 -4.45 22.99
CA MET A 1 4.65 -5.37 21.85
C MET A 1 5.83 -4.85 21.04
N VAL A 2 6.94 -5.58 20.92
CA VAL A 2 8.10 -5.15 20.11
C VAL A 2 7.85 -5.66 18.69
N LEU A 3 7.66 -4.75 17.73
CA LEU A 3 7.56 -5.10 16.31
C LEU A 3 8.86 -5.80 15.88
N SER A 4 8.77 -6.98 15.27
CA SER A 4 9.95 -7.65 14.74
C SER A 4 10.53 -6.83 13.59
N ARG A 5 11.86 -6.84 13.45
CA ARG A 5 12.57 -6.16 12.35
C ARG A 5 12.04 -6.58 10.98
N GLU A 6 11.67 -7.84 10.84
CA GLU A 6 11.06 -8.41 9.63
C GLU A 6 9.75 -7.71 9.28
N LYS A 7 8.81 -7.59 10.24
CA LYS A 7 7.53 -6.88 9.99
C LYS A 7 7.71 -5.41 9.65
N LEU A 8 8.73 -4.75 10.21
CA LEU A 8 9.05 -3.36 9.87
C LEU A 8 9.61 -3.23 8.45
N ASN A 9 10.41 -4.19 8.01
CA ASN A 9 10.89 -4.24 6.62
C ASN A 9 9.74 -4.52 5.65
N ASP A 10 8.85 -5.46 5.99
CA ASP A 10 7.69 -5.77 5.15
C ASP A 10 6.80 -4.54 4.95
N LEU A 11 6.51 -3.80 6.04
CA LEU A 11 5.76 -2.54 5.98
C LEU A 11 6.47 -1.48 5.12
N HIS A 12 7.80 -1.37 5.25
CA HIS A 12 8.59 -0.43 4.46
C HIS A 12 8.56 -0.78 2.96
N ASP A 13 8.75 -2.05 2.61
CA ASP A 13 8.70 -2.51 1.22
C ASP A 13 7.30 -2.36 0.62
N HIS A 14 6.25 -2.57 1.43
CA HIS A 14 4.88 -2.28 1.04
C HIS A 14 4.65 -0.79 0.74
N GLY A 15 5.18 0.10 1.58
CA GLY A 15 5.10 1.54 1.37
C GLY A 15 5.76 1.98 0.05
N ARG A 16 6.92 1.41 -0.28
CA ARG A 16 7.60 1.68 -1.55
C ARG A 16 6.83 1.18 -2.77
N LEU A 17 6.17 0.03 -2.64
CA LEU A 17 5.30 -0.50 -3.70
C LEU A 17 4.13 0.45 -3.96
N VAL A 18 3.43 0.88 -2.91
CA VAL A 18 2.31 1.83 -3.01
C VAL A 18 2.75 3.13 -3.69
N GLU A 19 3.87 3.71 -3.25
CA GLU A 19 4.40 4.94 -3.87
C GLU A 19 4.68 4.77 -5.36
N SER A 20 5.29 3.65 -5.75
CA SER A 20 5.58 3.31 -7.15
C SER A 20 4.30 3.21 -7.99
N VAL A 21 3.27 2.50 -7.49
CA VAL A 21 2.00 2.34 -8.21
C VAL A 21 1.27 3.67 -8.32
N CYS A 22 1.27 4.51 -7.28
CA CYS A 22 0.69 5.86 -7.33
C CYS A 22 1.36 6.74 -8.39
N ASN A 23 2.69 6.74 -8.46
CA ASN A 23 3.43 7.50 -9.47
C ASN A 23 3.10 7.03 -10.90
N ASN A 24 2.94 5.72 -11.09
CA ASN A 24 2.53 5.15 -12.37
C ASN A 24 1.09 5.52 -12.74
N ALA A 25 0.15 5.45 -11.78
CA ALA A 25 -1.22 5.86 -12.00
C ALA A 25 -1.31 7.32 -12.45
N TYR A 26 -0.59 8.21 -11.75
CA TYR A 26 -0.52 9.63 -12.09
C TYR A 26 0.08 9.85 -13.48
N SER A 27 1.14 9.12 -13.82
CA SER A 27 1.74 9.17 -15.16
C SER A 27 0.75 8.70 -16.24
N CYS A 28 0.01 7.62 -16.00
CA CYS A 28 -1.04 7.14 -16.92
C CYS A 28 -2.14 8.19 -17.11
N TYR A 29 -2.56 8.87 -16.04
CA TYR A 29 -3.52 9.97 -16.13
C TYR A 29 -3.01 11.10 -17.03
N LEU A 30 -1.77 11.56 -16.81
CA LEU A 30 -1.15 12.62 -17.63
C LEU A 30 -0.97 12.22 -19.10
N LEU A 31 -0.77 10.93 -19.37
CA LEU A 31 -0.66 10.38 -20.73
C LEU A 31 -2.03 10.15 -21.41
N GLY A 32 -3.13 10.55 -20.79
CA GLY A 32 -4.47 10.37 -21.36
C GLY A 32 -4.96 8.92 -21.33
N LYS A 33 -4.51 8.13 -20.35
CA LYS A 33 -4.96 6.74 -20.12
C LYS A 33 -5.78 6.65 -18.83
N PRO A 34 -7.02 7.21 -18.80
CA PRO A 34 -7.81 7.30 -17.59
C PRO A 34 -8.23 5.94 -17.02
N GLN A 35 -8.64 4.97 -17.86
CA GLN A 35 -8.95 3.61 -17.37
C GLN A 35 -7.77 2.95 -16.67
N THR A 36 -6.57 2.99 -17.27
CA THR A 36 -5.37 2.40 -16.65
C THR A 36 -5.00 3.10 -15.34
N SER A 37 -5.15 4.43 -15.28
CA SER A 37 -4.97 5.16 -14.02
C SER A 37 -5.97 4.71 -12.95
N GLU A 38 -7.24 4.52 -13.31
CA GLU A 38 -8.30 4.11 -12.39
C GLU A 38 -8.07 2.68 -11.87
N ASP A 39 -7.68 1.76 -12.75
CA ASP A 39 -7.35 0.38 -12.37
C ASP A 39 -6.16 0.32 -11.39
N LEU A 40 -5.14 1.16 -11.63
CA LEU A 40 -4.00 1.27 -10.73
C LEU A 40 -4.37 1.90 -9.38
N VAL A 41 -5.27 2.90 -9.37
CA VAL A 41 -5.77 3.49 -8.12
C VAL A 41 -6.54 2.46 -7.30
N ARG A 42 -7.44 1.67 -7.91
CA ARG A 42 -8.14 0.59 -7.21
C ARG A 42 -7.17 -0.43 -6.62
N SER A 43 -6.12 -0.79 -7.37
CA SER A 43 -5.07 -1.69 -6.88
C SER A 43 -4.35 -1.14 -5.65
N VAL A 44 -4.13 0.18 -5.59
CA VAL A 44 -3.55 0.85 -4.41
C VAL A 44 -4.52 0.83 -3.23
N GLU A 45 -5.81 1.08 -3.46
CA GLU A 45 -6.83 1.02 -2.40
C GLU A 45 -6.89 -0.37 -1.76
N ASP A 46 -6.85 -1.43 -2.56
CA ASP A 46 -6.80 -2.82 -2.07
C ASP A 46 -5.53 -3.09 -1.24
N LEU A 47 -4.37 -2.60 -1.67
CA LEU A 47 -3.11 -2.74 -0.93
C LEU A 47 -3.13 -1.96 0.39
N LEU A 48 -3.73 -0.77 0.41
CA LEU A 48 -3.87 0.04 1.63
C LEU A 48 -4.81 -0.60 2.64
N GLU A 49 -5.92 -1.20 2.19
CA GLU A 49 -6.85 -1.92 3.06
C GLU A 49 -6.14 -3.10 3.74
N ASN A 50 -5.38 -3.90 2.98
CA ASN A 50 -4.57 -4.99 3.52
C ASN A 50 -3.52 -4.50 4.53
N THR A 51 -2.84 -3.40 4.21
CA THR A 51 -1.85 -2.79 5.12
C THR A 51 -2.51 -2.31 6.42
N ARG A 52 -3.70 -1.69 6.32
CA ARG A 52 -4.47 -1.24 7.47
C ARG A 52 -4.82 -2.41 8.39
N THR A 53 -5.25 -3.54 7.85
CA THR A 53 -5.52 -4.76 8.63
C THR A 53 -4.30 -5.22 9.41
N ILE A 54 -3.13 -5.32 8.75
CA ILE A 54 -1.86 -5.71 9.40
C ILE A 54 -1.50 -4.73 10.53
N VAL A 55 -1.63 -3.43 10.30
CA VAL A 55 -1.35 -2.40 11.31
C VAL A 55 -2.33 -2.51 12.50
N GLN A 56 -3.60 -2.79 12.25
CA GLN A 56 -4.59 -3.00 13.32
C GLN A 56 -4.28 -4.24 14.15
N GLU A 57 -3.90 -5.36 13.52
CA GLU A 57 -3.47 -6.57 14.24
C GLU A 57 -2.22 -6.34 15.09
N LEU A 58 -1.30 -5.49 14.63
CA LEU A 58 -0.11 -5.10 15.38
C LEU A 58 -0.40 -4.16 16.56
N LEU A 59 -1.50 -3.41 16.51
CA LEU A 59 -1.95 -2.51 17.56
C LEU A 59 -2.89 -3.20 18.57
N ALA A 60 -3.39 -4.39 18.26
CA ALA A 60 -4.24 -5.14 19.16
C ALA A 60 -3.48 -5.49 20.45
N PRO A 61 -4.08 -5.28 21.64
CA PRO A 61 -3.44 -5.68 22.89
C PRO A 61 -3.20 -7.19 22.90
N PRO A 62 -2.05 -7.66 23.41
CA PRO A 62 -1.78 -9.09 23.52
C PRO A 62 -2.82 -9.75 24.45
N PRO A 63 -3.26 -11.00 24.14
CA PRO A 63 -4.16 -11.77 25.00
C PRO A 63 -3.55 -12.09 26.37
#